data_AF-A0A2N2TD54-F1
#
_entry.id   AF-A0A2N2TD54-F1
#
_cell.length_a   1.000
_cell.length_b   1.000
_cell.length_c   1.000
_cell.angle_alpha   90.00
_cell.angle_beta   90.00
_cell.angle_gamma   90.00
#
_symmetry.space_group_name_H-M   'P 1'
#
loop_
_entity.id
_entity.type
_entity.pdbx_description
1 polymer ?
#
loop_
_entity_poly.entity_id
_entity_poly.type
_entity_poly.pdbx_seq_one_letter_code
_entity_poly.pdbx_strand_id
1 'polypeptide(L)'
;MAISNQERVGKAMDLLRDGLRPFVERELQSKHGDRWTHELRATLSERKLGKSPGDVLGDAAVLLVVMDKMWGSVFGAVLGRAERNFVVELMDARNRWAHQEPFSSDDTDRALDSMTR
;
A
#
# COMPACT_ATOMS: atom_id res chain seq x y z
N MET A 1 22.15 -12.49 15.49
CA MET A 1 20.79 -12.77 15.99
C MET A 1 19.90 -13.07 14.80
N ALA A 2 19.02 -14.06 14.90
CA ALA A 2 18.01 -14.31 13.88
C ALA A 2 16.96 -13.19 13.93
N ILE A 3 16.57 -12.66 12.78
CA ILE A 3 15.52 -11.65 12.65
C ILE A 3 14.16 -12.30 12.95
N SER A 4 13.28 -11.61 13.68
CA SER A 4 11.92 -12.12 13.94
C SER A 4 11.04 -12.02 12.69
N ASN A 5 9.96 -12.81 12.64
CA ASN A 5 8.96 -12.74 11.58
C ASN A 5 8.33 -11.35 11.47
N GLN A 6 8.03 -10.73 12.62
CA GLN A 6 7.54 -9.36 12.70
C GLN A 6 8.50 -8.34 12.05
N GLU A 7 9.80 -8.46 12.33
CA GLU A 7 10.82 -7.60 11.73
C GLU A 7 11.02 -7.87 10.23
N ARG A 8 10.91 -9.13 9.78
CA ARG A 8 10.97 -9.48 8.35
C ARG A 8 9.82 -8.80 7.58
N VAL A 9 8.59 -8.96 8.07
CA VAL A 9 7.40 -8.35 7.44
C VAL A 9 7.50 -6.83 7.45
N GLY A 10 7.92 -6.23 8.57
CA GLY A 10 8.09 -4.77 8.67
C GLY A 10 9.07 -4.22 7.64
N LYS A 11 10.26 -4.82 7.54
CA LYS A 11 11.27 -4.40 6.55
C LYS A 11 10.78 -4.57 5.10
N ALA A 12 10.06 -5.66 4.82
CA ALA A 12 9.49 -5.86 3.50
C ALA A 12 8.39 -4.84 3.18
N MET A 13 7.59 -4.46 4.18
CA MET A 13 6.57 -3.41 4.04
C MET A 13 7.18 -2.02 3.75
N ASP A 14 8.35 -1.73 4.33
CA ASP A 14 9.11 -0.51 4.01
C ASP A 14 9.58 -0.51 2.56
N LEU A 15 10.12 -1.64 2.07
CA LEU A 15 10.54 -1.78 0.67
C LEU A 15 9.35 -1.69 -0.28
N LEU A 16 8.22 -2.32 0.08
CA LEU A 16 6.98 -2.24 -0.69
C LEU A 16 6.50 -0.79 -0.80
N ARG A 17 6.51 -0.03 0.31
CA ARG A 17 6.18 1.41 0.30
C ARG A 17 7.06 2.14 -0.70
N ASP A 18 8.37 1.94 -0.63
CA ASP A 18 9.34 2.66 -1.47
C ASP A 18 9.16 2.34 -2.96
N GLY A 19 8.79 1.10 -3.30
CA GLY A 19 8.46 0.69 -4.66
C GLY A 19 7.08 1.18 -5.15
N LEU A 20 6.05 1.13 -4.30
CA LEU A 20 4.68 1.51 -4.67
C LEU A 20 4.48 3.02 -4.76
N ARG A 21 5.17 3.81 -3.92
CA ARG A 21 5.01 5.26 -3.87
C ARG A 21 5.16 5.95 -5.24
N PRO A 22 6.27 5.78 -5.99
CA PRO A 22 6.42 6.42 -7.30
C PRO A 22 5.41 5.90 -8.33
N PHE A 23 5.01 4.63 -8.24
CA PHE A 23 3.97 4.07 -9.10
C PHE A 23 2.61 4.74 -8.86
N VAL A 24 2.14 4.76 -7.62
CA VAL A 24 0.85 5.35 -7.24
C VAL A 24 0.79 6.83 -7.61
N GLU A 25 1.84 7.59 -7.32
CA GLU A 25 1.91 9.01 -7.66
C GLU A 25 1.80 9.24 -9.18
N ARG A 26 2.55 8.45 -9.97
CA ARG A 26 2.51 8.54 -11.43
C ARG A 26 1.14 8.23 -12.00
N GLU A 27 0.50 7.15 -11.55
CA GLU A 27 -0.82 6.77 -12.09
C GLU A 27 -1.91 7.79 -11.71
N LEU A 28 -1.86 8.33 -10.49
CA LEU A 28 -2.75 9.41 -10.07
C LEU A 28 -2.54 10.69 -10.89
N GLN A 29 -1.28 11.09 -11.11
CA GLN A 29 -0.93 12.23 -11.97
C GLN A 29 -1.38 12.03 -13.42
N SER A 30 -1.14 10.84 -13.97
CA SER A 30 -1.56 10.47 -15.33
C SER A 30 -3.07 10.56 -15.50
N LYS A 31 -3.84 10.09 -14.51
CA LYS A 31 -5.31 10.09 -14.59
C LYS A 31 -5.95 11.45 -14.32
N HIS A 32 -5.44 12.19 -13.34
CA HIS A 32 -6.10 13.38 -12.80
C HIS A 32 -5.37 14.70 -13.05
N GLY A 33 -4.17 14.67 -13.65
CA GLY A 33 -3.33 15.84 -13.90
C GLY A 33 -3.05 16.61 -12.60
N ASP A 34 -3.04 17.94 -12.68
CA ASP A 34 -2.75 18.81 -11.53
C ASP A 34 -3.70 18.63 -10.33
N ARG A 35 -4.89 18.05 -10.56
CA ARG A 35 -5.89 17.79 -9.52
C ARG A 35 -5.68 16.48 -8.77
N TRP A 36 -4.65 15.69 -9.09
CA TRP A 36 -4.42 14.39 -8.46
C TRP A 36 -4.32 14.47 -6.93
N THR A 37 -3.73 15.54 -6.40
CA THR A 37 -3.60 15.75 -4.95
C THR A 37 -4.95 16.00 -4.27
N HIS A 38 -5.88 16.65 -4.97
CA HIS A 38 -7.25 16.86 -4.52
C HIS A 38 -8.02 15.53 -4.46
N GLU A 39 -7.93 14.71 -5.52
CA GLU A 39 -8.57 13.40 -5.58
C GLU A 39 -8.02 12.43 -4.51
N LEU A 40 -6.70 12.45 -4.30
CA LEU A 40 -6.06 11.70 -3.22
C LEU A 40 -6.63 12.11 -1.85
N ARG A 41 -6.76 13.41 -1.58
CA ARG A 41 -7.33 13.92 -0.33
C ARG A 41 -8.80 13.56 -0.16
N ALA A 42 -9.59 13.64 -1.23
CA ALA A 42 -11.01 13.27 -1.22
C ALA A 42 -11.22 11.76 -0.96
N THR A 43 -10.29 10.93 -1.41
CA THR A 43 -10.31 9.47 -1.19
C THR A 43 -9.97 9.09 0.26
N LEU A 44 -9.13 9.89 0.91
CA LEU A 44 -8.65 9.66 2.26
C LEU A 44 -9.53 10.34 3.32
N SER A 45 -9.57 9.79 4.53
CA SER A 45 -10.36 10.37 5.62
C SER A 45 -9.77 11.68 6.14
N GLU A 46 -10.60 12.48 6.79
CA GLU A 46 -10.20 13.78 7.34
C GLU A 46 -8.95 13.74 8.23
N ARG A 47 -8.70 12.60 8.90
CA ARG A 47 -7.52 12.39 9.75
C ARG A 47 -6.18 12.53 9.01
N LYS A 48 -6.15 12.43 7.68
CA LYS A 48 -4.93 12.55 6.86
C LYS A 48 -4.82 13.91 6.13
N LEU A 49 -5.79 14.82 6.30
CA LEU A 49 -5.85 16.11 5.59
C LEU A 49 -4.75 17.12 5.95
N GLY A 50 -4.05 16.93 7.07
CA GLY A 50 -3.00 17.86 7.54
C GLY A 50 -1.59 17.63 6.97
N LYS A 51 -1.38 16.57 6.19
CA LYS A 51 -0.06 16.21 5.64
C LYS A 51 0.08 16.58 4.16
N SER A 52 1.31 16.85 3.70
CA SER A 52 1.54 17.03 2.26
C SER A 52 1.26 15.72 1.52
N PRO A 53 0.85 15.74 0.23
CA PRO A 53 0.61 14.52 -0.54
C PRO A 53 1.80 13.56 -0.53
N GLY A 54 3.02 14.10 -0.61
CA GLY A 54 4.26 13.32 -0.55
C GLY A 54 4.46 12.60 0.79
N ASP A 55 4.07 13.24 1.91
CA ASP A 55 4.15 12.66 3.26
C ASP A 55 3.03 11.64 3.49
N VAL A 56 1.85 11.88 2.92
CA VAL A 56 0.71 10.97 2.98
C VAL A 56 1.04 9.65 2.29
N LEU A 57 1.69 9.69 1.13
CA LEU A 57 2.13 8.51 0.39
C LEU A 57 3.39 7.83 1.00
N GLY A 58 3.87 8.29 2.16
CA GLY A 58 4.98 7.68 2.90
C GLY A 58 4.58 6.52 3.83
N ASP A 59 3.34 6.02 3.76
CA ASP A 59 2.84 4.90 4.57
C ASP A 59 2.26 3.82 3.65
N ALA A 60 2.75 2.58 3.77
CA ALA A 60 2.25 1.44 2.99
C ALA A 60 0.74 1.24 3.11
N ALA A 61 0.13 1.47 4.29
CA ALA A 61 -1.33 1.37 4.39
C ALA A 61 -2.04 2.43 3.55
N VAL A 62 -1.50 3.64 3.49
CA VAL A 62 -2.12 4.69 2.67
C VAL A 62 -2.09 4.26 1.23
N LEU A 63 -0.93 3.84 0.74
CA LEU A 63 -0.74 3.40 -0.64
C LEU A 63 -1.73 2.29 -0.99
N LEU A 64 -1.79 1.23 -0.18
CA LEU A 64 -2.68 0.10 -0.43
C LEU A 64 -4.17 0.49 -0.38
N VAL A 65 -4.58 1.33 0.58
CA VAL A 65 -5.97 1.82 0.66
C VAL A 65 -6.33 2.69 -0.55
N VAL A 66 -5.43 3.54 -1.01
CA VAL A 66 -5.64 4.36 -2.21
C VAL A 66 -5.76 3.47 -3.44
N MET A 67 -4.91 2.45 -3.55
CA MET A 67 -4.97 1.48 -4.64
C MET A 67 -6.31 0.74 -4.68
N ASP A 68 -6.80 0.23 -3.56
CA ASP A 68 -8.09 -0.47 -3.52
C ASP A 68 -9.28 0.48 -3.80
N LYS A 69 -9.32 1.65 -3.16
CA LYS A 69 -10.43 2.61 -3.34
C LYS A 69 -10.51 3.19 -4.75
N MET A 70 -9.37 3.48 -5.35
CA MET A 70 -9.29 4.05 -6.71
C MET A 70 -9.04 2.96 -7.76
N TRP A 71 -9.32 1.69 -7.43
CA TRP A 71 -9.09 0.58 -8.35
C TRP A 71 -9.83 0.79 -9.67
N GLY A 72 -11.14 1.04 -9.63
CA GLY A 72 -11.94 1.17 -10.86
C GLY A 72 -11.61 2.43 -11.68
N SER A 73 -11.17 3.50 -11.02
CA SER A 73 -10.96 4.81 -11.67
C SER A 73 -9.54 5.01 -12.19
N VAL A 74 -8.54 4.40 -11.54
CA VAL A 74 -7.11 4.61 -11.81
C VAL A 74 -6.42 3.28 -12.12
N PHE A 75 -6.33 2.38 -11.14
CA PHE A 75 -5.39 1.26 -11.20
C PHE A 75 -5.84 0.09 -12.08
N GLY A 76 -7.15 -0.16 -12.18
CA GLY A 76 -7.73 -1.22 -12.99
C GLY A 76 -7.62 -1.00 -14.49
N ALA A 77 -7.14 0.17 -14.93
CA ALA A 77 -6.78 0.42 -16.32
C ALA A 77 -5.40 -0.15 -16.68
N VAL A 78 -4.52 -0.35 -15.69
CA VAL A 78 -3.12 -0.77 -15.88
C VAL A 78 -2.79 -2.09 -15.17
N LEU A 79 -3.55 -2.46 -14.15
CA LEU A 79 -3.41 -3.70 -13.37
C LEU A 79 -4.64 -4.61 -13.55
N GLY A 80 -4.44 -5.91 -13.38
CA GLY A 80 -5.46 -6.94 -13.53
C GLY A 80 -6.08 -7.39 -12.20
N ARG A 81 -6.90 -8.44 -12.28
CA ARG A 81 -7.60 -9.00 -11.12
C ARG A 81 -6.64 -9.59 -10.08
N ALA A 82 -5.51 -10.15 -10.51
CA ALA A 82 -4.55 -10.78 -9.61
C ALA A 82 -3.92 -9.76 -8.67
N GLU A 83 -3.51 -8.62 -9.21
CA GLU A 83 -2.89 -7.52 -8.47
C GLU A 83 -3.87 -6.92 -7.46
N ARG A 84 -5.17 -6.85 -7.81
CA ARG A 84 -6.19 -6.43 -6.84
C ARG A 84 -6.24 -7.35 -5.62
N ASN A 85 -6.16 -8.66 -5.85
CA ASN A 85 -6.16 -9.62 -4.75
C ASN A 85 -4.91 -9.45 -3.88
N PHE A 86 -3.74 -9.24 -4.48
CA PHE A 86 -2.51 -8.97 -3.73
C PHE A 86 -2.62 -7.69 -2.89
N VAL A 87 -3.20 -6.62 -3.42
CA VAL A 87 -3.43 -5.38 -2.66
C VAL A 87 -4.27 -5.65 -1.41
N VAL A 88 -5.38 -6.39 -1.53
CA VAL A 88 -6.25 -6.74 -0.40
C VAL A 88 -5.50 -7.61 0.62
N GLU A 89 -4.72 -8.58 0.15
CA GLU A 89 -3.93 -9.45 1.03
C GLU A 89 -2.83 -8.67 1.77
N LEU A 90 -2.15 -7.76 1.08
CA LEU A 90 -1.14 -6.89 1.68
C LEU A 90 -1.74 -5.91 2.68
N MET A 91 -2.97 -5.45 2.46
CA MET A 91 -3.70 -4.65 3.46
C MET A 91 -3.94 -5.44 4.74
N ASP A 92 -4.34 -6.70 4.63
CA ASP A 92 -4.53 -7.58 5.79
C ASP A 92 -3.21 -7.83 6.52
N ALA A 93 -2.16 -8.24 5.79
CA ALA A 93 -0.83 -8.45 6.36
C ALA A 93 -0.29 -7.20 7.07
N ARG A 94 -0.46 -6.01 6.47
CA ARG A 94 -0.07 -4.74 7.08
C ARG A 94 -0.88 -4.47 8.35
N ASN A 95 -2.19 -4.68 8.34
CA ASN A 95 -3.03 -4.46 9.51
C ASN A 95 -2.63 -5.36 10.68
N ARG A 96 -2.43 -6.66 10.43
CA ARG A 96 -1.92 -7.62 11.43
C ARG A 96 -0.56 -7.19 11.99
N TRP A 97 0.35 -6.75 11.11
CA TRP A 97 1.67 -6.23 11.51
C TRP A 97 1.55 -4.99 12.40
N ALA A 98 0.70 -4.03 12.02
CA ALA A 98 0.48 -2.80 12.78
C ALA A 98 -0.14 -3.06 14.17
N HIS A 99 -0.94 -4.11 14.31
CA HIS A 99 -1.51 -4.55 15.59
C HIS A 99 -0.58 -5.48 16.38
N GLN A 100 0.64 -5.74 15.91
CA GLN A 100 1.61 -6.64 16.55
C GLN A 100 1.06 -8.06 16.75
N GLU A 101 0.20 -8.52 15.84
CA GLU A 101 -0.33 -9.88 15.89
C GLU A 101 0.78 -10.91 15.61
N PRO A 102 0.72 -12.12 16.20
CA PRO A 102 1.73 -13.14 15.92
C PRO A 102 1.73 -13.53 14.44
N PHE A 103 2.93 -13.54 13.84
CA PHE A 103 3.18 -14.06 12.49
C PHE A 103 3.87 -15.41 12.59
N SER A 104 3.21 -16.45 12.09
CA SER A 104 3.86 -17.73 11.83
C SER A 104 4.87 -17.61 10.67
N SER A 105 5.70 -18.64 10.47
CA SER A 105 6.60 -18.68 9.31
C SER A 105 5.81 -18.68 8.00
N ASP A 106 4.70 -19.42 7.94
CA ASP A 106 3.85 -19.49 6.75
C ASP A 106 3.16 -18.15 6.46
N ASP A 107 2.65 -17.45 7.49
CA ASP A 107 2.11 -16.09 7.33
C ASP A 107 3.18 -15.13 6.79
N THR A 108 4.41 -15.27 7.29
CA THR A 108 5.54 -14.42 6.89
C THR A 108 5.89 -14.67 5.42
N ASP A 109 6.08 -15.92 5.04
CA ASP A 109 6.46 -16.28 3.67
C ASP A 109 5.34 -15.95 2.68
N ARG A 110 4.07 -16.07 3.09
CA ARG A 110 2.91 -15.64 2.28
C ARG A 110 2.90 -14.13 2.06
N ALA A 111 3.07 -13.34 3.13
CA ALA A 111 3.13 -11.89 3.02
C ALA A 111 4.30 -11.44 2.12
N LEU A 112 5.46 -12.08 2.24
CA LEU A 112 6.63 -11.79 1.42
C LEU A 112 6.42 -12.17 -0.05
N ASP A 113 5.84 -13.34 -0.37
CA ASP A 113 5.51 -13.72 -1.76
C ASP A 113 4.58 -12.67 -2.37
N SER A 114 3.51 -12.28 -1.67
CA SER A 114 2.57 -11.25 -2.15
C SER A 114 3.21 -9.87 -2.37
N MET A 115 4.28 -9.51 -1.64
CA MET A 115 5.03 -8.27 -1.88
C MET A 115 5.95 -8.32 -3.11
N THR A 116 6.33 -9.53 -3.54
CA THR A 116 7.26 -9.73 -4.66
C THR A 116 6.59 -9.90 -6.02
N ARG A 117 5.26 -10.03 -6.05
CA ARG A 117 4.46 -10.14 -7.28
C ARG A 117 4.10 -8.78 -7.84
#